data_AF-A0A8S4GA23-F1
#
_entry.id   AF-A0A8S4GA23-F1
#
_cell.length_a   1.000
_cell.length_b   1.000
_cell.length_c   1.000
_cell.angle_alpha   90.00
_cell.angle_beta   90.00
_cell.angle_gamma   90.00
#
_symmetry.space_group_name_H-M   'P 1'
#
loop_
_entity.id
_entity.type
_entity.pdbx_description
1 polymer ?
#
loop_
_entity_poly.entity_id
_entity_poly.type
_entity_poly.pdbx_seq_one_letter_code
_entity_poly.pdbx_strand_id
1 'polypeptide(L)'
;MLNFKHAQSNKTLGLKWNPCTDEFTFEHNINEQAKNADKQITKRSLLSDMSKLYDPLGWLSPVTVKAKILFQHIWTINRNNWDEPLPATLQKEWLQFRSDMSHIEQIKILRWIGDMNSNVELHGFSDASEKAMSCVIYCKTTDVTGNIVIRMVAAKTKLAPLNKSVSLPRLELCAAQLLALLMKKVIESIDKPDVTKHGWTDSMVVLGWLQVDTSRWKTFVANRVREIVETMPASCWGHTRSEDNAADCASRGLSPSQLSSHALWWQGPTWLKTDENKTEKYTPEIKPPQLEMKTTKVASAMQTSS
;
A
#
# COMPACT_ATOMS: atom_id res chain seq x y z
N MET A 1 6.70 -36.59 14.78
CA MET A 1 7.81 -35.70 14.39
C MET A 1 7.81 -35.64 12.86
N LEU A 2 7.21 -34.61 12.25
CA LEU A 2 7.14 -34.47 10.79
C LEU A 2 8.53 -34.09 10.27
N ASN A 3 9.08 -34.94 9.41
CA ASN A 3 10.47 -34.88 8.96
C ASN A 3 10.57 -33.90 7.77
N PHE A 4 10.79 -32.61 8.04
CA PHE A 4 10.91 -31.55 7.02
C PHE A 4 12.24 -31.56 6.24
N LYS A 5 13.12 -32.55 6.45
CA LYS A 5 14.50 -32.54 5.91
C LYS A 5 14.63 -32.77 4.40
N HIS A 6 13.53 -32.87 3.63
CA HIS A 6 13.58 -33.11 2.18
C HIS A 6 12.62 -32.27 1.31
N ALA A 7 11.98 -31.21 1.83
CA ALA A 7 11.20 -30.32 0.97
C ALA A 7 12.10 -29.25 0.33
N GLN A 8 12.48 -29.41 -0.95
CA GLN A 8 13.31 -28.45 -1.68
C GLN A 8 12.66 -27.05 -1.85
N SER A 9 11.34 -26.93 -1.70
CA SER A 9 10.61 -25.67 -1.48
C SER A 9 9.15 -25.99 -1.15
N ASN A 10 8.47 -25.15 -0.37
CA ASN A 10 7.01 -25.24 -0.19
C ASN A 10 6.34 -24.21 -1.09
N LYS A 11 5.41 -24.66 -1.95
CA LYS A 11 4.74 -23.81 -2.95
C LYS A 11 3.25 -23.67 -2.63
N THR A 12 2.73 -22.46 -2.73
CA THR A 12 1.28 -22.19 -2.69
C THR A 12 0.96 -21.06 -3.65
N LEU A 13 0.18 -21.35 -4.69
CA LEU A 13 -0.38 -20.38 -5.64
C LEU A 13 0.65 -19.40 -6.26
N GLY A 14 1.90 -19.85 -6.47
CA GLY A 14 2.97 -19.04 -7.07
C GLY A 14 3.94 -18.38 -6.07
N LEU A 15 3.62 -18.40 -4.77
CA LEU A 15 4.57 -18.07 -3.69
C LEU A 15 5.35 -19.32 -3.29
N LYS A 16 6.68 -19.23 -3.28
CA LYS A 16 7.59 -20.30 -2.84
C LYS A 16 8.35 -19.86 -1.61
N TRP A 17 8.43 -20.72 -0.60
CA TRP A 17 9.35 -20.56 0.52
C TRP A 17 10.55 -21.49 0.33
N ASN A 18 11.76 -20.94 0.43
CA ASN A 18 13.02 -21.67 0.48
C ASN A 18 13.48 -21.79 1.95
N PRO A 19 13.38 -22.98 2.57
CA PRO A 19 13.79 -23.16 3.97
C PRO A 19 15.29 -23.01 4.22
N CYS A 20 16.13 -23.19 3.18
CA CYS A 20 17.58 -23.12 3.33
C CYS A 20 18.07 -21.67 3.43
N THR A 21 17.49 -20.76 2.64
CA THR A 21 17.83 -19.32 2.69
C THR A 21 16.87 -18.50 3.54
N ASP A 22 15.78 -19.12 4.00
CA ASP A 22 14.66 -18.48 4.69
C ASP A 22 14.02 -17.30 3.94
N GLU A 23 13.87 -17.49 2.64
CA GLU A 23 13.35 -16.48 1.71
C GLU A 23 12.05 -16.94 1.06
N PHE A 24 11.14 -16.00 0.84
CA PHE A 24 10.07 -16.14 -0.11
C PHE A 24 10.51 -15.63 -1.49
N THR A 25 10.09 -16.36 -2.52
CA THR A 25 10.27 -16.00 -3.93
C THR A 25 8.97 -16.22 -4.68
N PHE A 26 8.79 -15.55 -5.80
CA PHE A 26 7.62 -15.69 -6.65
C PHE A 26 7.98 -16.51 -7.89
N GLU A 27 7.04 -17.33 -8.37
CA GLU A 27 7.19 -18.07 -9.61
C GLU A 27 6.18 -17.58 -10.63
N HIS A 28 6.68 -17.25 -11.82
CA HIS A 28 5.87 -16.94 -12.97
C HIS A 28 5.76 -18.19 -13.86
N ASN A 29 4.64 -18.91 -13.75
CA ASN A 29 4.38 -20.12 -14.53
C ASN A 29 4.13 -19.78 -16.02
N ILE A 30 5.20 -19.54 -16.79
CA ILE A 30 5.18 -19.26 -18.24
C ILE A 30 5.00 -20.54 -19.07
N ASN A 31 5.28 -21.73 -18.53
CA ASN A 31 5.35 -22.96 -19.33
C ASN A 31 4.01 -23.46 -19.93
N GLU A 32 2.85 -22.93 -19.52
CA GLU A 32 1.58 -23.19 -20.21
C GLU A 32 1.27 -22.17 -21.35
N GLN A 33 2.05 -21.11 -21.48
CA GLN A 33 1.67 -19.91 -22.24
C GLN A 33 2.38 -19.76 -23.58
N ALA A 34 3.54 -20.39 -23.78
CA ALA A 34 4.11 -20.58 -25.13
C ALA A 34 3.20 -21.43 -26.03
N LYS A 35 2.33 -22.27 -25.44
CA LYS A 35 1.32 -23.07 -26.15
C LYS A 35 0.07 -22.28 -26.58
N ASN A 36 -0.05 -21.00 -26.23
CA ASN A 36 -1.26 -20.19 -26.41
C ASN A 36 -1.01 -18.85 -27.16
N ALA A 37 0.06 -18.75 -27.96
CA ALA A 37 0.33 -17.55 -28.76
C ALA A 37 -0.82 -17.17 -29.72
N ASP A 38 -1.59 -18.16 -30.18
CA ASP A 38 -2.73 -18.00 -31.08
C ASP A 38 -4.07 -17.75 -30.36
N LYS A 39 -4.10 -17.78 -29.02
CA LYS A 39 -5.34 -17.62 -28.26
C LYS A 39 -5.67 -16.15 -28.09
N GLN A 40 -6.83 -15.73 -28.61
CA GLN A 40 -7.33 -14.36 -28.48
C GLN A 40 -7.36 -13.92 -27.00
N ILE A 41 -6.82 -12.74 -26.72
CA ILE A 41 -6.79 -12.18 -25.37
C ILE A 41 -8.16 -11.59 -25.06
N THR A 42 -8.82 -12.15 -24.05
CA THR A 42 -10.13 -11.72 -23.55
C THR A 42 -10.02 -11.19 -22.12
N LYS A 43 -11.05 -10.47 -21.64
CA LYS A 43 -11.14 -10.04 -20.23
C LYS A 43 -11.00 -11.22 -19.26
N ARG A 44 -11.64 -12.35 -19.57
CA ARG A 44 -11.56 -13.56 -18.74
C ARG A 44 -10.14 -14.10 -18.65
N SER A 45 -9.44 -14.18 -19.79
CA SER A 45 -8.06 -14.67 -19.82
C SER A 45 -7.12 -13.76 -19.02
N LEU A 46 -7.28 -12.44 -19.15
CA LEU A 46 -6.46 -11.45 -18.45
C LEU A 46 -6.67 -11.52 -16.93
N LEU A 47 -7.93 -11.56 -16.48
CA LEU A 47 -8.26 -11.67 -15.06
C LEU A 47 -7.75 -13.00 -14.47
N SER A 48 -7.86 -14.10 -15.22
CA SER A 48 -7.31 -15.39 -14.83
C SER A 48 -5.80 -15.31 -14.63
N ASP A 49 -5.07 -14.73 -15.59
CA ASP A 49 -3.63 -14.54 -15.50
C ASP A 49 -3.23 -13.64 -14.31
N MET A 50 -3.94 -12.53 -14.07
CA MET A 50 -3.71 -11.67 -12.90
C MET A 50 -3.93 -12.40 -11.57
N SER A 51 -4.94 -13.28 -11.52
CA SER A 51 -5.32 -13.99 -10.28
C SER A 51 -4.35 -15.10 -9.90
N LYS A 52 -3.44 -15.49 -10.81
CA LYS A 52 -2.36 -16.45 -10.53
C LYS A 52 -1.29 -15.87 -9.61
N LEU A 53 -1.21 -14.55 -9.46
CA LEU A 53 -0.24 -13.91 -8.60
C LEU A 53 -0.77 -13.85 -7.16
N TYR A 54 -0.46 -14.87 -6.37
CA TYR A 54 -0.82 -14.90 -4.96
C TYR A 54 0.17 -14.11 -4.10
N ASP A 55 -0.30 -13.02 -3.53
CA ASP A 55 0.47 -12.10 -2.70
C ASP A 55 -0.36 -11.68 -1.47
N PRO A 56 -0.37 -12.51 -0.40
CA PRO A 56 -1.23 -12.29 0.76
C PRO A 56 -0.81 -11.07 1.59
N LEU A 57 0.48 -10.74 1.59
CA LEU A 57 1.05 -9.62 2.36
C LEU A 57 1.24 -8.36 1.52
N GLY A 58 1.01 -8.41 0.21
CA GLY A 58 1.04 -7.22 -0.64
C GLY A 58 2.44 -6.80 -1.09
N TRP A 59 3.45 -7.67 -1.04
CA TRP A 59 4.82 -7.37 -1.46
C TRP A 59 4.92 -6.92 -2.93
N LEU A 60 4.04 -7.46 -3.79
CA LEU A 60 3.93 -7.14 -5.21
C LEU A 60 2.80 -6.13 -5.48
N SER A 61 2.36 -5.39 -4.48
CA SER A 61 1.31 -4.37 -4.61
C SER A 61 1.49 -3.39 -5.79
N PRO A 62 2.69 -2.85 -6.07
CA PRO A 62 2.92 -1.98 -7.24
C PRO A 62 2.60 -2.65 -8.58
N VAL A 63 2.96 -3.92 -8.74
CA VAL A 63 2.69 -4.70 -9.94
C VAL A 63 1.21 -5.06 -10.02
N THR A 64 0.62 -5.55 -8.93
CA THR A 64 -0.79 -5.95 -8.92
C THR A 64 -1.74 -4.77 -9.11
N VAL A 65 -1.42 -3.58 -8.60
CA VAL A 65 -2.20 -2.36 -8.86
C VAL A 65 -2.14 -1.98 -10.32
N LYS A 66 -0.96 -2.00 -10.95
CA LYS A 66 -0.82 -1.67 -12.37
C LYS A 66 -1.71 -2.58 -13.25
N ALA A 67 -1.71 -3.88 -12.94
CA ALA A 67 -2.60 -4.84 -13.59
C ALA A 67 -4.10 -4.53 -13.32
N LYS A 68 -4.46 -4.21 -12.08
CA LYS A 68 -5.84 -3.84 -11.70
C LYS A 68 -6.32 -2.55 -12.38
N ILE A 69 -5.46 -1.55 -12.53
CA ILE A 69 -5.76 -0.30 -13.26
C ILE A 69 -6.02 -0.63 -14.73
N LEU A 70 -5.16 -1.44 -15.36
CA LEU A 70 -5.36 -1.86 -16.74
C LEU A 70 -6.68 -2.64 -16.91
N PHE A 71 -6.98 -3.58 -16.01
CA PHE A 71 -8.25 -4.31 -16.05
C PHE A 71 -9.46 -3.38 -15.82
N GLN A 72 -9.35 -2.41 -14.93
CA GLN A 72 -10.38 -1.40 -14.72
C GLN A 72 -10.63 -0.56 -15.99
N HIS A 73 -9.57 -0.18 -16.72
CA HIS A 73 -9.69 0.51 -17.99
C HIS A 73 -10.39 -0.36 -19.04
N ILE A 74 -9.99 -1.62 -19.19
CA ILE A 74 -10.65 -2.58 -20.08
C ILE A 74 -12.14 -2.73 -19.73
N TRP A 75 -12.47 -2.80 -18.44
CA TRP A 75 -13.84 -2.91 -17.96
C TRP A 75 -14.71 -1.72 -18.36
N THR A 76 -14.15 -0.50 -18.38
CA THR A 76 -14.88 0.70 -18.79
C THR A 76 -15.18 0.75 -20.29
N ILE A 77 -14.35 0.14 -21.13
CA ILE A 77 -14.53 0.11 -22.59
C ILE A 77 -15.56 -0.96 -22.99
N ASN A 78 -15.49 -2.14 -22.39
CA ASN A 78 -16.35 -3.26 -22.73
C ASN A 78 -16.85 -3.91 -21.44
N ARG A 79 -17.98 -3.46 -20.90
CA ARG A 79 -18.47 -3.90 -19.58
C ARG A 79 -19.01 -5.34 -19.60
N ASN A 80 -19.67 -5.76 -20.68
CA ASN A 80 -20.53 -6.95 -20.65
C ASN A 80 -19.93 -8.21 -21.30
N ASN A 81 -18.93 -8.11 -22.18
CA ASN A 81 -18.49 -9.28 -22.98
C ASN A 81 -17.18 -9.90 -22.47
N TRP A 82 -17.26 -10.93 -21.63
CA TRP A 82 -16.08 -11.53 -20.98
C TRP A 82 -15.10 -12.24 -21.92
N ASP A 83 -15.63 -12.80 -23.01
CA ASP A 83 -14.92 -13.70 -23.92
C ASP A 83 -14.66 -13.06 -25.30
N GLU A 84 -14.98 -11.77 -25.45
CA GLU A 84 -14.66 -11.02 -26.66
C GLU A 84 -13.18 -10.61 -26.68
N PRO A 85 -12.53 -10.61 -27.86
CA PRO A 85 -11.18 -10.11 -28.02
C PRO A 85 -11.06 -8.65 -27.61
N LEU A 86 -9.98 -8.33 -26.89
CA LEU A 86 -9.68 -6.94 -26.56
C LEU A 86 -9.27 -6.15 -27.81
N PRO A 87 -9.44 -4.82 -27.83
CA PRO A 87 -8.81 -3.96 -28.84
C PRO A 87 -7.30 -4.19 -28.94
N ALA A 88 -6.74 -4.13 -30.14
CA ALA A 88 -5.33 -4.44 -30.40
C ALA A 88 -4.35 -3.62 -29.52
N THR A 89 -4.71 -2.37 -29.19
CA THR A 89 -3.94 -1.50 -28.30
C THR A 89 -3.83 -2.06 -26.88
N LEU A 90 -4.95 -2.51 -26.29
CA LEU A 90 -4.99 -3.11 -24.95
C LEU A 90 -4.35 -4.51 -24.94
N GLN A 91 -4.48 -5.26 -26.03
CA GLN A 91 -3.77 -6.53 -26.19
C GLN A 91 -2.25 -6.30 -26.13
N LYS A 92 -1.75 -5.33 -26.88
CA LYS A 92 -0.31 -4.98 -26.89
C LYS A 92 0.17 -4.54 -25.51
N GLU A 93 -0.58 -3.69 -24.83
CA GLU A 93 -0.23 -3.22 -23.48
C GLU A 93 -0.19 -4.40 -22.48
N TRP A 94 -1.20 -5.28 -22.52
CA TRP A 94 -1.22 -6.48 -21.68
C TRP A 94 -0.06 -7.43 -21.98
N LEU A 95 0.22 -7.69 -23.26
CA LEU A 95 1.33 -8.56 -23.67
C LEU A 95 2.68 -8.01 -23.21
N GLN A 96 2.89 -6.70 -23.30
CA GLN A 96 4.09 -6.05 -22.80
C GLN A 96 4.22 -6.25 -21.27
N PHE A 97 3.17 -5.94 -20.51
CA PHE A 97 3.14 -6.13 -19.07
C PHE A 97 3.37 -7.59 -18.66
N ARG A 98 2.74 -8.53 -19.39
CA ARG A 98 2.89 -9.97 -19.18
C ARG A 98 4.31 -10.46 -19.47
N SER A 99 4.94 -9.98 -20.53
CA SER A 99 6.33 -10.36 -20.85
C SER A 99 7.32 -9.94 -19.76
N ASP A 100 7.02 -8.82 -19.08
CA ASP A 100 7.85 -8.28 -18.01
C ASP A 100 7.75 -9.09 -16.71
N MET A 101 6.69 -9.89 -16.52
CA MET A 101 6.41 -10.63 -15.28
C MET A 101 7.51 -11.61 -14.85
N SER A 102 8.35 -12.09 -15.77
CA SER A 102 9.51 -12.91 -15.43
C SER A 102 10.45 -12.25 -14.41
N HIS A 103 10.51 -10.92 -14.36
CA HIS A 103 11.34 -10.18 -13.40
C HIS A 103 10.88 -10.35 -11.94
N ILE A 104 9.62 -10.75 -11.68
CA ILE A 104 9.18 -10.98 -10.29
C ILE A 104 9.91 -12.16 -9.64
N GLU A 105 10.45 -13.09 -10.44
CA GLU A 105 11.17 -14.25 -9.94
C GLU A 105 12.52 -13.88 -9.30
N GLN A 106 13.02 -12.68 -9.60
CA GLN A 106 14.25 -12.12 -9.03
C GLN A 106 14.02 -11.53 -7.64
N ILE A 107 12.75 -11.28 -7.27
CA ILE A 107 12.39 -10.70 -5.97
C ILE A 107 12.51 -11.76 -4.90
N LYS A 108 13.29 -11.44 -3.86
CA LYS A 108 13.49 -12.26 -2.67
C LYS A 108 13.06 -11.49 -1.44
N ILE A 109 12.18 -12.09 -0.64
CA ILE A 109 11.71 -11.51 0.61
C ILE A 109 12.16 -12.37 1.77
N LEU A 110 12.96 -11.81 2.68
CA LEU A 110 13.34 -12.52 3.90
C LEU A 110 12.10 -12.76 4.76
N ARG A 111 11.87 -14.01 5.18
CA ARG A 111 10.75 -14.35 6.09
C ARG A 111 10.96 -13.73 7.47
N TRP A 112 12.21 -13.72 7.95
CA TRP A 112 12.55 -13.13 9.23
C TRP A 112 12.57 -11.60 9.13
N ILE A 113 11.70 -10.96 9.91
CA ILE A 113 11.47 -9.51 9.90
C ILE A 113 12.31 -8.74 10.94
N GLY A 114 13.17 -9.42 11.71
CA GLY A 114 14.08 -8.82 12.70
C GLY A 114 13.95 -9.40 14.11
N ASP A 115 14.81 -8.94 15.03
CA ASP A 115 14.77 -9.35 16.43
C ASP A 115 13.64 -8.63 17.17
N MET A 116 12.58 -9.39 17.50
CA MET A 116 11.41 -8.87 18.21
C MET A 116 11.65 -8.62 19.70
N ASN A 117 12.79 -9.06 20.24
CA ASN A 117 13.18 -8.70 21.61
C ASN A 117 13.81 -7.31 21.70
N SER A 118 14.28 -6.76 20.57
CA SER A 118 14.78 -5.40 20.48
C SER A 118 13.66 -4.36 20.58
N ASN A 119 14.02 -3.07 20.46
CA ASN A 119 13.03 -2.02 20.22
C ASN A 119 12.44 -2.20 18.82
N VAL A 120 11.11 -2.38 18.76
CA VAL A 120 10.38 -2.60 17.51
C VAL A 120 9.63 -1.32 17.17
N GLU A 121 9.96 -0.73 16.02
CA GLU A 121 9.24 0.39 15.43
C GLU A 121 8.54 -0.06 14.13
N LEU A 122 7.25 0.26 13.99
CA LEU A 122 6.50 0.08 12.75
C LEU A 122 6.30 1.42 12.06
N HIS A 123 6.79 1.53 10.83
CA HIS A 123 6.67 2.71 9.99
C HIS A 123 5.72 2.43 8.83
N GLY A 124 4.53 3.05 8.91
CA GLY A 124 3.51 2.97 7.89
C GLY A 124 3.53 4.20 6.98
N PHE A 125 3.52 4.00 5.67
CA PHE A 125 3.39 5.05 4.67
C PHE A 125 2.05 4.91 3.97
N SER A 126 1.38 6.03 3.69
CA SER A 126 0.14 6.05 2.92
C SER A 126 0.20 7.08 1.80
N ASP A 127 -0.36 6.71 0.66
CA ASP A 127 -0.46 7.59 -0.50
C ASP A 127 -1.72 7.30 -1.33
N ALA A 128 -2.20 8.31 -2.06
CA ALA A 128 -3.27 8.15 -3.01
C ALA A 128 -3.03 8.92 -4.31
N SER A 129 -3.40 8.29 -5.42
CA SER A 129 -3.58 8.91 -6.72
C SER A 129 -5.05 8.89 -7.14
N GLU A 130 -5.36 9.53 -8.25
CA GLU A 130 -6.69 9.44 -8.88
C GLU A 130 -7.06 8.01 -9.32
N LYS A 131 -6.08 7.10 -9.40
CA LYS A 131 -6.27 5.72 -9.88
C LYS A 131 -6.34 4.71 -8.73
N ALA A 132 -5.53 4.88 -7.68
CA ALA A 132 -5.49 3.96 -6.55
C ALA A 132 -4.98 4.65 -5.27
N MET A 133 -5.41 4.11 -4.13
CA MET A 133 -4.86 4.38 -2.81
C MET A 133 -4.02 3.19 -2.35
N SER A 134 -3.00 3.47 -1.55
CA SER A 134 -2.07 2.45 -1.08
C SER A 134 -1.47 2.78 0.28
N CYS A 135 -0.97 1.74 0.93
CA CYS A 135 -0.14 1.85 2.11
C CYS A 135 0.88 0.71 2.18
N VAL A 136 1.98 0.95 2.88
CA VAL A 136 3.04 -0.03 3.14
C VAL A 136 3.57 0.14 4.56
N ILE A 137 3.91 -0.96 5.23
CA ILE A 137 4.45 -0.99 6.58
C ILE A 137 5.84 -1.64 6.57
N TYR A 138 6.80 -0.96 7.18
CA TYR A 138 8.13 -1.47 7.48
C TYR A 138 8.28 -1.71 8.98
N CYS A 139 8.99 -2.78 9.33
CA CYS A 139 9.47 -3.05 10.68
C CYS A 139 10.92 -2.61 10.76
N LYS A 140 11.23 -1.76 11.73
CA LYS A 140 12.58 -1.37 12.12
C LYS A 140 12.89 -2.03 13.46
N THR A 141 13.98 -2.79 13.49
CA THR A 141 14.52 -3.48 14.67
C THR A 141 16.01 -3.21 14.77
N THR A 142 16.63 -3.64 15.86
CA THR A 142 18.09 -3.62 16.02
C THR A 142 18.59 -5.05 16.15
N ASP A 143 19.66 -5.40 15.43
CA ASP A 143 20.29 -6.71 15.59
C ASP A 143 21.16 -6.79 16.85
N VAL A 144 21.69 -7.98 17.13
CA VAL A 144 22.55 -8.24 18.31
C VAL A 144 23.85 -7.44 18.34
N THR A 145 24.25 -6.86 17.20
CA THR A 145 25.45 -6.01 17.08
C THR A 145 25.12 -4.51 17.12
N GLY A 146 23.85 -4.15 17.27
CA GLY A 146 23.41 -2.75 17.30
C GLY A 146 23.06 -2.17 15.93
N ASN A 147 23.05 -2.95 14.84
CA ASN A 147 22.72 -2.41 13.53
C ASN A 147 21.20 -2.33 13.32
N ILE A 148 20.77 -1.26 12.66
CA ILE A 148 19.38 -1.07 12.26
C ILE A 148 19.02 -2.06 11.14
N VAL A 149 17.96 -2.83 11.35
CA VAL A 149 17.38 -3.77 10.38
C VAL A 149 15.98 -3.31 10.00
N ILE A 150 15.79 -3.01 8.72
CA ILE A 150 14.48 -2.64 8.16
C ILE A 150 13.96 -3.76 7.26
N ARG A 151 12.70 -4.15 7.46
CA ARG A 151 12.02 -5.17 6.65
C ARG A 151 10.60 -4.73 6.32
N MET A 152 10.23 -4.81 5.04
CA MET A 152 8.84 -4.61 4.62
C MET A 152 7.97 -5.76 5.16
N VAL A 153 6.93 -5.43 5.90
CA VAL A 153 6.03 -6.41 6.54
C VAL A 153 4.84 -6.70 5.65
N ALA A 154 4.09 -5.65 5.29
CA ALA A 154 2.87 -5.77 4.51
C ALA A 154 2.56 -4.48 3.77
N ALA A 155 1.82 -4.60 2.68
CA ALA A 155 1.23 -3.48 1.97
C ALA A 155 -0.21 -3.79 1.56
N LYS A 156 -0.98 -2.73 1.31
CA LYS A 156 -2.34 -2.85 0.83
C LYS A 156 -2.67 -1.77 -0.17
N THR A 157 -3.48 -2.13 -1.15
CA THR A 157 -3.92 -1.25 -2.21
C THR A 157 -5.42 -1.36 -2.44
N LYS A 158 -6.02 -0.27 -2.92
CA LYS A 158 -7.43 -0.23 -3.33
C LYS A 158 -7.58 0.73 -4.51
N LEU A 159 -8.27 0.31 -5.56
CA LEU A 159 -8.55 1.19 -6.70
C LEU A 159 -9.46 2.34 -6.27
N ALA A 160 -9.24 3.51 -6.85
CA ALA A 160 -10.13 4.66 -6.67
C ALA A 160 -11.50 4.35 -7.30
N PRO A 161 -12.61 4.80 -6.67
CA PRO A 161 -13.95 4.60 -7.24
C PRO A 161 -14.13 5.37 -8.56
N LEU A 162 -14.57 4.69 -9.63
CA LEU A 162 -14.86 5.34 -10.92
C LEU A 162 -16.17 6.12 -10.95
N ASN A 163 -17.15 5.72 -10.13
CA ASN A 163 -18.53 6.19 -10.21
C ASN A 163 -18.84 7.35 -9.26
N LYS A 164 -17.84 7.83 -8.51
CA LYS A 164 -17.98 8.95 -7.58
C LYS A 164 -16.79 9.86 -7.78
N SER A 165 -17.04 11.13 -8.07
CA SER A 165 -15.99 12.15 -8.00
C SER A 165 -15.60 12.31 -6.53
N VAL A 166 -14.51 11.64 -6.15
CA VAL A 166 -13.87 11.77 -4.84
C VAL A 166 -12.66 12.64 -5.05
N SER A 167 -12.58 13.76 -4.32
CA SER A 167 -11.42 14.64 -4.40
C SER A 167 -10.15 13.93 -3.93
N LEU A 168 -9.01 14.32 -4.48
CA LEU A 168 -7.71 13.77 -4.10
C LEU A 168 -7.47 13.81 -2.58
N PRO A 169 -7.74 14.90 -1.85
CA PRO A 169 -7.61 14.90 -0.38
C PRO A 169 -8.45 13.84 0.32
N ARG A 170 -9.67 13.56 -0.16
CA ARG A 170 -10.51 12.49 0.40
C ARG A 170 -9.94 11.10 0.09
N LEU A 171 -9.28 10.91 -1.05
CA LEU A 171 -8.57 9.66 -1.39
C LEU A 171 -7.34 9.49 -0.51
N GLU A 172 -6.55 10.54 -0.28
CA GLU A 172 -5.40 10.55 0.62
C GLU A 172 -5.83 10.19 2.06
N LEU A 173 -6.95 10.76 2.56
CA LEU A 173 -7.50 10.39 3.86
C LEU A 173 -7.96 8.92 3.90
N CYS A 174 -8.49 8.38 2.80
CA CYS A 174 -8.81 6.96 2.71
C CYS A 174 -7.55 6.08 2.69
N ALA A 175 -6.43 6.54 2.11
CA ALA A 175 -5.15 5.84 2.18
C ALA A 175 -4.62 5.79 3.62
N ALA A 176 -4.72 6.90 4.36
CA ALA A 176 -4.39 6.94 5.78
C ALA A 176 -5.27 6.01 6.62
N GLN A 177 -6.58 5.94 6.33
CA GLN A 177 -7.50 4.97 6.94
C GLN A 177 -7.09 3.52 6.62
N LEU A 178 -6.75 3.24 5.36
CA LEU A 178 -6.27 1.92 4.94
C LEU A 178 -5.00 1.52 5.68
N LEU A 179 -4.07 2.46 5.90
CA LEU A 179 -2.87 2.25 6.70
C LEU A 179 -3.20 1.94 8.15
N ALA A 180 -4.08 2.72 8.80
CA ALA A 180 -4.48 2.47 10.18
C ALA A 180 -5.06 1.05 10.37
N LEU A 181 -5.94 0.63 9.46
CA LEU A 181 -6.52 -0.72 9.48
C LEU A 181 -5.48 -1.82 9.28
N LEU A 182 -4.51 -1.61 8.39
CA LEU A 182 -3.42 -2.57 8.18
C LEU A 182 -2.48 -2.63 9.39
N MET A 183 -2.16 -1.47 9.97
CA MET A 183 -1.32 -1.35 11.16
C MET A 183 -1.92 -2.10 12.33
N LYS A 184 -3.24 -1.96 12.57
CA LYS A 184 -3.96 -2.74 13.59
C LYS A 184 -3.73 -4.24 13.43
N LYS A 185 -3.93 -4.78 12.22
CA LYS A 185 -3.74 -6.20 11.93
C LYS A 185 -2.30 -6.66 12.11
N VAL A 186 -1.34 -5.84 11.71
CA VAL A 186 0.10 -6.16 11.86
C VAL A 186 0.48 -6.21 13.34
N ILE A 187 0.06 -5.24 14.14
CA ILE A 187 0.32 -5.20 15.59
C ILE A 187 -0.30 -6.44 16.26
N GLU A 188 -1.56 -6.75 15.97
CA GLU A 188 -2.25 -7.95 16.47
C GLU A 188 -1.53 -9.25 16.07
N SER A 189 -0.85 -9.28 14.92
CA SER A 189 -0.12 -10.46 14.43
C SER A 189 1.29 -10.61 15.00
N ILE A 190 1.94 -9.50 15.38
CA ILE A 190 3.28 -9.52 15.99
C ILE A 190 3.21 -9.96 17.45
N ASP A 191 2.04 -9.80 18.11
CA ASP A 191 1.80 -10.21 19.50
C ASP A 191 2.82 -9.61 20.50
N LYS A 192 3.16 -8.34 20.30
CA LYS A 192 4.04 -7.56 21.19
C LYS A 192 3.31 -6.29 21.67
N PRO A 193 3.22 -6.04 22.99
CA PRO A 193 2.48 -4.91 23.52
C PRO A 193 3.18 -3.56 23.27
N ASP A 194 4.52 -3.54 23.29
CA ASP A 194 5.33 -2.31 23.29
C ASP A 194 5.93 -2.00 21.91
N VAL A 195 5.08 -1.96 20.88
CA VAL A 195 5.50 -1.58 19.52
C VAL A 195 5.31 -0.08 19.32
N THR A 196 6.40 0.62 19.00
CA THR A 196 6.32 2.03 18.60
C THR A 196 5.77 2.11 17.18
N LYS A 197 4.85 3.04 16.93
CA LYS A 197 4.14 3.15 15.64
C LYS A 197 4.21 4.56 15.07
N HIS A 198 4.52 4.63 13.78
CA HIS A 198 4.63 5.87 13.01
C HIS A 198 3.79 5.78 11.74
N GLY A 199 2.99 6.82 11.47
CA GLY A 199 2.25 6.99 10.23
C GLY A 199 2.83 8.15 9.42
N TRP A 200 3.02 7.96 8.12
CA TRP A 200 3.64 8.93 7.23
C TRP A 200 2.76 9.18 6.01
N THR A 201 2.56 10.45 5.68
CA THR A 201 1.90 10.91 4.46
C THR A 201 2.52 12.22 4.01
N ASP A 202 2.56 12.47 2.71
CA ASP A 202 2.93 13.76 2.11
C ASP A 202 1.74 14.72 2.00
N SER A 203 0.52 14.28 2.35
CA SER A 203 -0.66 15.14 2.35
C SER A 203 -0.74 16.00 3.61
N MET A 204 -0.39 17.27 3.43
CA MET A 204 -0.59 18.30 4.45
C MET A 204 -2.06 18.47 4.86
N VAL A 205 -2.99 18.22 3.93
CA VAL A 205 -4.43 18.31 4.20
C VAL A 205 -4.86 17.20 5.15
N VAL A 206 -4.40 15.97 4.92
CA VAL A 206 -4.69 14.83 5.81
C VAL A 206 -4.13 15.08 7.20
N LEU A 207 -2.86 15.51 7.31
CA LEU A 207 -2.27 15.82 8.61
C LEU A 207 -3.06 16.91 9.35
N GLY A 208 -3.52 17.94 8.64
CA GLY A 208 -4.37 18.99 9.21
C GLY A 208 -5.73 18.49 9.68
N TRP A 209 -6.33 17.52 8.98
CA TRP A 209 -7.57 16.89 9.44
C TRP A 209 -7.36 16.02 10.69
N LEU A 210 -6.23 15.30 10.79
CA LEU A 210 -5.93 14.42 11.92
C LEU A 210 -5.64 15.17 13.22
N GLN A 211 -5.08 16.38 13.15
CA GLN A 211 -4.69 17.17 14.33
C GLN A 211 -5.83 17.98 14.96
N VAL A 212 -6.98 18.08 14.30
CA VAL A 212 -8.09 18.93 14.73
C VAL A 212 -9.26 18.09 15.20
N ASP A 213 -10.00 18.61 16.17
CA ASP A 213 -11.20 17.97 16.70
C ASP A 213 -12.19 17.56 15.60
N THR A 214 -12.57 16.27 15.61
CA THR A 214 -13.42 15.65 14.59
C THR A 214 -14.79 16.32 14.45
N SER A 215 -15.30 16.98 15.50
CA SER A 215 -16.59 17.67 15.48
C SER A 215 -16.64 18.82 14.47
N ARG A 216 -15.48 19.40 14.13
CA ARG A 216 -15.33 20.51 13.17
C ARG A 216 -15.48 20.08 11.72
N TRP A 217 -15.34 18.78 11.43
CA TRP A 217 -15.34 18.25 10.08
C TRP A 217 -16.73 17.78 9.63
N LYS A 218 -17.00 17.90 8.32
CA LYS A 218 -18.13 17.23 7.67
C LYS A 218 -18.03 15.71 7.85
N THR A 219 -19.17 15.04 7.83
CA THR A 219 -19.32 13.62 8.22
C THR A 219 -18.32 12.66 7.56
N PHE A 220 -18.00 12.85 6.28
CA PHE A 220 -17.06 11.98 5.57
C PHE A 220 -15.66 11.98 6.21
N VAL A 221 -15.14 13.18 6.49
CA VAL A 221 -13.82 13.38 7.10
C VAL A 221 -13.89 13.02 8.57
N ALA A 222 -14.90 13.51 9.31
CA ALA A 222 -15.05 13.26 10.74
C ALA A 222 -15.04 11.75 11.09
N ASN A 223 -15.79 10.94 10.34
CA ASN A 223 -15.87 9.50 10.60
C ASN A 223 -14.53 8.78 10.33
N ARG A 224 -13.80 9.18 9.28
CA ARG A 224 -12.51 8.57 8.94
C ARG A 224 -11.40 8.99 9.88
N VAL A 225 -11.36 10.28 10.24
CA VAL A 225 -10.40 10.78 11.24
C VAL A 225 -10.60 10.03 12.55
N ARG A 226 -11.84 9.85 13.01
CA ARG A 226 -12.15 9.06 14.23
C ARG A 226 -11.56 7.66 14.16
N GLU A 227 -11.85 6.91 13.10
CA GLU A 227 -11.35 5.54 12.93
C GLU A 227 -9.82 5.47 12.86
N ILE A 228 -9.18 6.44 12.19
CA ILE A 228 -7.72 6.54 12.14
C ILE A 228 -7.14 6.75 13.54
N VAL A 229 -7.63 7.76 14.27
CA VAL A 229 -7.04 8.16 15.57
C VAL A 229 -7.31 7.15 16.69
N GLU A 230 -8.36 6.34 16.57
CA GLU A 230 -8.62 5.19 17.47
C GLU A 230 -7.49 4.15 17.41
N THR A 231 -6.88 3.94 16.24
CA THR A 231 -5.76 2.98 16.08
C THR A 231 -4.39 3.66 16.19
N MET A 232 -4.26 4.80 15.53
CA MET A 232 -3.04 5.57 15.34
C MET A 232 -3.31 7.02 15.76
N PRO A 233 -3.06 7.38 17.04
CA PRO A 233 -3.26 8.73 17.53
C PRO A 233 -2.60 9.78 16.64
N ALA A 234 -3.16 10.98 16.56
CA ALA A 234 -2.64 12.06 15.71
C ALA A 234 -1.14 12.35 15.96
N SER A 235 -0.65 12.16 17.19
CA SER A 235 0.77 12.30 17.56
C SER A 235 1.70 11.27 16.88
N CYS A 236 1.18 10.15 16.40
CA CYS A 236 1.95 9.14 15.66
C CYS A 236 2.16 9.53 14.18
N TRP A 237 1.44 10.52 13.67
CA TRP A 237 1.51 10.92 12.27
C TRP A 237 2.55 12.02 12.04
N GLY A 238 3.26 11.90 10.92
CA GLY A 238 4.25 12.87 10.46
C GLY A 238 4.21 13.06 8.96
N HIS A 239 4.80 14.16 8.49
CA HIS A 239 4.98 14.40 7.07
C HIS A 239 6.18 13.61 6.53
N THR A 240 6.03 13.02 5.34
CA THR A 240 7.15 12.54 4.53
C THR A 240 7.18 13.32 3.23
N ARG A 241 8.36 13.55 2.65
CA ARG A 241 8.44 14.11 1.30
C ARG A 241 7.88 13.12 0.29
N SER A 242 7.31 13.61 -0.81
CA SER A 242 6.72 12.76 -1.84
C SER A 242 7.76 11.81 -2.47
N GLU A 243 9.00 12.27 -2.68
CA GLU A 243 10.10 11.44 -3.17
C GLU A 243 10.53 10.32 -2.21
N ASP A 244 10.23 10.47 -0.92
CA ASP A 244 10.52 9.50 0.14
C ASP A 244 9.30 8.63 0.48
N ASN A 245 8.13 8.89 -0.13
CA ASN A 245 6.90 8.18 0.19
C ASN A 245 6.83 6.84 -0.55
N ALA A 246 7.25 5.77 0.11
CA ALA A 246 7.24 4.42 -0.48
C ALA A 246 5.85 3.94 -0.93
N ALA A 247 4.76 4.48 -0.37
CA ALA A 247 3.41 4.13 -0.81
C ALA A 247 3.12 4.61 -2.24
N ASP A 248 3.75 5.68 -2.74
CA ASP A 248 3.53 6.21 -4.10
C ASP A 248 3.80 5.14 -5.19
N CYS A 249 4.78 4.26 -4.94
CA CYS A 249 5.08 3.11 -5.79
C CYS A 249 3.84 2.25 -6.08
N ALA A 250 2.99 2.07 -5.06
CA ALA A 250 1.81 1.22 -5.13
C ALA A 250 0.52 1.99 -5.48
N SER A 251 0.46 3.30 -5.27
CA SER A 251 -0.69 4.13 -5.69
C SER A 251 -0.69 4.40 -7.20
N ARG A 252 0.50 4.46 -7.81
CA ARG A 252 0.70 4.66 -9.27
C ARG A 252 0.95 3.36 -10.01
N GLY A 253 1.61 2.41 -9.35
CA GLY A 253 1.99 1.11 -9.89
C GLY A 253 3.33 1.12 -10.63
N LEU A 254 4.01 -0.02 -10.60
CA LEU A 254 5.31 -0.25 -11.23
C LEU A 254 5.23 -1.46 -12.17
N SER A 255 6.06 -1.49 -13.21
CA SER A 255 6.28 -2.74 -13.96
C SER A 255 7.06 -3.75 -13.10
N PRO A 256 6.94 -5.06 -13.36
CA PRO A 256 7.76 -6.08 -12.71
C PRO A 256 9.28 -5.77 -12.70
N SER A 257 9.85 -5.36 -13.84
CA SER A 257 11.27 -4.98 -13.92
C SER A 257 11.60 -3.78 -13.04
N GLN A 258 10.78 -2.73 -13.09
CA GLN A 258 10.94 -1.55 -12.21
C GLN A 258 10.87 -1.94 -10.73
N LEU A 259 9.91 -2.79 -10.36
CA LEU A 259 9.73 -3.23 -8.98
C LEU A 259 10.94 -4.03 -8.48
N SER A 260 11.49 -4.93 -9.31
CA SER A 260 12.58 -5.83 -8.91
C SER A 260 13.81 -5.10 -8.33
N SER A 261 14.11 -3.91 -8.83
CA SER A 261 15.24 -3.09 -8.40
C SER A 261 14.84 -1.83 -7.60
N HIS A 262 13.59 -1.71 -7.15
CA HIS A 262 13.09 -0.47 -6.55
C HIS A 262 13.48 -0.31 -5.07
N ALA A 263 14.60 0.36 -4.81
CA ALA A 263 15.16 0.50 -3.46
C ALA A 263 14.16 1.09 -2.44
N LEU A 264 13.46 2.18 -2.80
CA LEU A 264 12.49 2.83 -1.90
C LEU A 264 11.36 1.88 -1.47
N TRP A 265 10.90 0.99 -2.37
CA TRP A 265 9.82 0.07 -2.05
C TRP A 265 10.28 -1.05 -1.12
N TRP A 266 11.47 -1.60 -1.36
CA TRP A 266 11.95 -2.74 -0.59
C TRP A 266 12.59 -2.35 0.74
N GLN A 267 13.20 -1.17 0.81
CA GLN A 267 14.03 -0.75 1.94
C GLN A 267 13.44 0.44 2.71
N GLY A 268 12.36 1.04 2.20
CA GLY A 268 11.86 2.31 2.69
C GLY A 268 12.83 3.47 2.39
N PRO A 269 12.49 4.70 2.80
CA PRO A 269 13.37 5.84 2.63
C PRO A 269 14.65 5.71 3.47
N THR A 270 15.73 6.31 2.99
CA THR A 270 17.09 6.14 3.55
C THR A 270 17.21 6.60 5.00
N TRP A 271 16.46 7.63 5.39
CA TRP A 271 16.46 8.16 6.75
C TRP A 271 15.95 7.14 7.78
N LEU A 272 15.15 6.14 7.40
CA LEU A 272 14.76 5.07 8.34
C LEU A 272 15.96 4.24 8.85
N LYS A 273 17.05 4.21 8.08
CA LYS A 273 18.29 3.48 8.43
C LYS A 273 19.19 4.26 9.38
N THR A 274 18.77 5.46 9.77
CA THR A 274 19.49 6.30 10.73
C THR A 274 18.74 6.33 12.06
N ASP A 275 19.49 6.49 13.16
CA ASP A 275 18.90 6.76 14.47
C ASP A 275 18.42 8.21 14.63
N GLU A 276 18.62 9.03 13.60
CA GLU A 276 18.13 10.41 13.49
C GLU A 276 16.59 10.48 13.31
N ASN A 277 15.87 9.35 13.44
CA ASN A 277 14.42 9.34 13.70
C ASN A 277 14.02 10.14 14.95
N LYS A 278 14.98 10.57 15.78
CA LYS A 278 14.74 11.64 16.74
C LYS A 278 14.76 13.00 16.03
N THR A 279 13.55 13.56 15.90
CA THR A 279 13.31 15.01 15.96
C THR A 279 13.62 15.89 14.75
N GLU A 280 13.33 15.41 13.55
CA GLU A 280 12.63 16.28 12.59
C GLU A 280 11.46 15.50 11.99
N LYS A 281 10.44 15.22 12.82
CA LYS A 281 9.11 15.31 12.24
C LYS A 281 9.09 16.71 11.66
N TYR A 282 9.21 16.84 10.34
CA TYR A 282 8.77 18.04 9.67
C TYR A 282 7.28 18.10 10.00
N THR A 283 6.95 18.70 11.13
CA THR A 283 5.65 19.23 11.46
C THR A 283 5.75 20.65 10.96
N PRO A 284 5.56 20.89 9.65
CA PRO A 284 5.29 22.25 9.24
C PRO A 284 4.12 22.74 10.10
N GLU A 285 4.05 24.04 10.34
CA GLU A 285 2.93 24.59 11.10
C GLU A 285 1.63 24.23 10.36
N ILE A 286 0.95 23.18 10.83
CA ILE A 286 -0.17 22.59 10.09
C ILE A 286 -1.36 23.49 10.33
N LYS A 287 -1.58 24.43 9.42
CA LYS A 287 -2.79 25.25 9.43
C LYS A 287 -3.96 24.35 9.07
N PRO A 288 -4.99 24.24 9.94
CA PRO A 288 -6.18 23.45 9.64
C PRO A 288 -6.75 23.84 8.28
N PRO A 289 -6.93 22.90 7.34
CA PRO A 289 -7.49 23.23 6.04
C PRO A 289 -8.92 23.75 6.22
N GLN A 290 -9.31 24.77 5.44
CA GLN A 290 -10.71 25.19 5.36
C GLN A 290 -11.61 24.17 4.66
N LEU A 291 -10.99 23.32 3.85
CA LEU A 291 -11.64 22.22 3.15
C LEU A 291 -12.33 21.26 4.15
N GLU A 292 -13.60 20.97 3.91
CA GLU A 292 -14.46 20.08 4.73
C GLU A 292 -14.79 20.58 6.16
N MET A 293 -14.49 21.83 6.51
CA MET A 293 -15.03 22.42 7.74
C MET A 293 -16.56 22.55 7.68
N LYS A 294 -17.24 22.29 8.80
CA LYS A 294 -18.65 22.65 8.98
C LYS A 294 -18.78 24.16 9.06
N THR A 295 -19.76 24.72 8.37
CA THR A 295 -20.11 26.13 8.51
C THR A 295 -20.85 26.34 9.82
N THR A 296 -20.29 27.15 10.72
CA THR A 296 -21.03 27.62 11.89
C THR A 296 -22.07 28.63 11.39
N LYS A 297 -23.37 28.27 11.42
CA LYS A 297 -24.42 29.28 11.26
C LYS A 297 -24.39 30.16 12.50
N VAL A 298 -23.85 31.38 12.38
CA VAL A 298 -24.04 32.40 13.42
C VAL A 298 -25.52 32.74 13.40
N ALA A 299 -26.26 32.36 14.44
CA ALA A 299 -27.62 32.83 14.61
C ALA A 299 -27.55 34.34 14.89
N SER A 300 -27.86 35.16 13.89
CA SER A 300 -28.11 36.57 14.08
C SER A 300 -29.36 36.73 14.94
N ALA A 301 -29.17 36.92 16.24
CA ALA A 301 -30.23 37.39 17.11
C ALA A 301 -30.62 38.80 16.66
N MET A 302 -31.70 38.92 15.89
CA MET A 302 -32.37 40.20 15.67
C MET A 302 -32.85 40.68 17.04
N GLN A 303 -32.21 41.73 17.58
CA GLN A 303 -32.78 42.52 18.66
C GLN A 303 -34.03 43.21 18.10
N THR A 304 -35.20 42.74 18.48
CA THR A 304 -36.43 43.54 18.42
C THR A 304 -36.44 44.44 19.65
N SER A 305 -35.95 45.67 19.50
CA SER A 305 -36.20 46.75 20.45
C SER A 305 -37.70 47.05 20.47
N SER A 306 -38.31 46.89 21.65
CA SER A 306 -39.65 47.41 21.98
C SER A 306 -39.55 48.84 22.47
#